data_AF-W6TRC3-F1
#
_entry.id   AF-W6TRC3-F1
#
_cell.length_a   1.000
_cell.length_b   1.000
_cell.length_c   1.000
_cell.angle_alpha   90.00
_cell.angle_beta   90.00
_cell.angle_gamma   90.00
#
_symmetry.space_group_name_H-M   'P 1'
#
loop_
_entity.id
_entity.type
_entity.pdbx_description
1 polymer ?
#
loop_
_entity_poly.entity_id
_entity_poly.type
_entity_poly.pdbx_seq_one_letter_code
_entity_poly.pdbx_strand_id
1 'polypeptide(L)'
;MLMNEGKVNGHQIISKVNLQLMLSTQHKFDAKSGMGLGWFTEMREGKMFISHGGSDVGYSTYMTMIPQEKTAVVLMSNFYRFVPVDEWLPLH
;
A
#
# COMPACT_ATOMS: atom_id res chain seq x y z
N MET A 1 -11.85 -6.76 0.95
CA MET A 1 -11.30 -7.46 -0.22
C MET A 1 -9.82 -7.77 -0.04
N LEU A 2 -8.93 -6.77 -0.04
CA LEU A 2 -7.46 -6.96 0.06
C LEU A 2 -7.01 -7.70 1.32
N MET A 3 -7.59 -7.36 2.48
CA MET A 3 -7.29 -8.01 3.77
C MET A 3 -8.16 -9.25 4.05
N ASN A 4 -9.00 -9.66 3.10
CA ASN A 4 -9.96 -10.76 3.26
C ASN A 4 -9.89 -11.74 2.10
N GLU A 5 -8.67 -12.03 1.64
CA GLU A 5 -8.37 -13.02 0.58
C GLU A 5 -9.22 -12.84 -0.70
N GLY A 6 -9.55 -11.59 -1.03
CA GLY A 6 -10.28 -11.25 -2.24
C GLY A 6 -11.80 -11.31 -2.11
N LYS A 7 -12.33 -11.50 -0.89
CA LYS A 7 -13.77 -11.59 -0.63
C LYS A 7 -14.37 -10.29 -0.10
N VAL A 8 -15.63 -10.05 -0.47
CA VAL A 8 -16.51 -9.01 0.09
C VAL A 8 -17.86 -9.66 0.32
N ASN A 9 -18.41 -9.58 1.55
CA ASN A 9 -19.70 -10.18 1.91
C ASN A 9 -19.85 -11.65 1.46
N GLY A 10 -18.78 -12.45 1.65
CA GLY A 10 -18.75 -13.87 1.26
C GLY A 10 -18.51 -14.14 -0.23
N HIS A 11 -18.63 -13.14 -1.10
CA HIS A 11 -18.45 -13.29 -2.55
C HIS A 11 -16.99 -13.08 -2.96
N GLN A 12 -16.47 -13.94 -3.83
CA GLN A 12 -15.10 -13.84 -4.36
C GLN A 12 -15.05 -12.81 -5.49
N ILE A 13 -14.32 -11.72 -5.29
CA ILE A 13 -14.18 -10.63 -6.28
C ILE A 13 -12.88 -10.76 -7.07
N ILE A 14 -11.80 -11.19 -6.41
CA ILE A 14 -10.51 -11.52 -7.02
C ILE A 14 -10.05 -12.86 -6.47
N SER A 15 -9.47 -13.75 -7.27
CA SER A 15 -8.95 -15.02 -6.73
C SER A 15 -7.85 -14.77 -5.70
N LYS A 16 -7.71 -15.67 -4.72
CA LYS A 16 -6.65 -15.58 -3.71
C LYS A 16 -5.25 -15.53 -4.36
N VAL A 17 -5.04 -16.32 -5.41
CA VAL A 17 -3.76 -16.36 -6.15
C VAL A 17 -3.48 -15.03 -6.85
N ASN A 18 -4.46 -14.46 -7.54
CA ASN A 18 -4.27 -13.19 -8.23
C ASN A 18 -4.04 -12.05 -7.25
N LEU A 19 -4.72 -12.07 -6.09
CA LEU A 19 -4.48 -11.11 -5.03
C LEU A 19 -3.06 -11.22 -4.48
N GLN A 20 -2.56 -12.44 -4.24
CA GLN A 20 -1.19 -12.66 -3.78
C GLN A 20 -0.16 -12.19 -4.80
N LEU A 21 -0.38 -12.43 -6.10
CA LEU A 21 0.48 -11.90 -7.16
C LEU A 21 0.46 -10.36 -7.18
N MET A 22 -0.72 -9.76 -7.03
CA MET A 22 -0.87 -8.31 -7.02
C MET A 22 -0.13 -7.64 -5.86
N LEU A 23 -0.15 -8.26 -4.68
CA LEU A 23 0.39 -7.71 -3.44
C LEU A 23 1.83 -8.15 -3.12
N SER A 24 2.40 -9.09 -3.88
CA SER A 24 3.79 -9.54 -3.71
C SER A 24 4.75 -8.73 -4.57
N THR A 25 5.96 -8.50 -4.06
CA THR A 25 7.02 -7.78 -4.77
C THR A 25 7.38 -8.48 -6.08
N GLN A 26 7.05 -7.86 -7.21
CA GLN A 26 7.41 -8.30 -8.56
C GLN A 26 8.71 -7.66 -9.04
N HIS A 27 8.97 -6.42 -8.60
CA HIS A 27 10.18 -5.68 -8.91
C HIS A 27 10.74 -5.06 -7.62
N LYS A 28 12.05 -5.15 -7.42
CA LYS A 28 12.74 -4.57 -6.25
C LYS A 28 13.36 -3.24 -6.65
N PHE A 29 13.17 -2.22 -5.82
CA PHE A 29 13.89 -0.96 -5.95
C PHE A 29 15.20 -1.00 -5.16
N ASP A 30 15.17 -1.65 -3.99
CA ASP A 30 16.34 -1.88 -3.15
C ASP A 30 16.19 -3.19 -2.33
N ALA A 31 16.98 -3.34 -1.26
CA ALA A 31 16.96 -4.53 -0.39
C ALA A 31 15.66 -4.70 0.41
N LYS A 32 14.96 -3.61 0.70
CA LYS A 32 13.77 -3.55 1.56
C LYS A 32 12.51 -3.09 0.82
N SER A 33 12.63 -2.37 -0.29
CA SER A 33 11.50 -1.79 -1.02
C SER A 33 11.35 -2.31 -2.45
N GLY A 34 10.14 -2.22 -2.97
CA GLY A 34 9.80 -2.64 -4.32
C GLY A 34 8.35 -2.35 -4.68
N MET A 35 7.88 -3.05 -5.70
CA MET A 35 6.55 -2.88 -6.26
C MET A 35 5.97 -4.24 -6.66
N GLY A 36 4.72 -4.46 -6.27
CA GLY A 36 3.83 -5.49 -6.79
C GLY A 36 3.11 -5.02 -8.05
N LEU A 37 1.99 -5.67 -8.41
CA LEU A 37 1.21 -5.21 -9.57
C LEU A 37 0.32 -4.02 -9.17
N GLY A 38 0.87 -2.81 -9.31
CA GLY A 38 0.18 -1.56 -8.96
C GLY A 38 0.17 -1.23 -7.47
N TRP A 39 1.09 -1.79 -6.68
CA TRP A 39 1.23 -1.52 -5.24
C TRP A 39 2.69 -1.39 -4.86
N PHE A 40 3.01 -0.47 -3.96
CA PHE A 40 4.33 -0.37 -3.35
C PHE A 40 4.46 -1.41 -2.23
N THR A 41 5.62 -2.03 -2.12
CA THR A 41 5.93 -3.00 -1.06
C THR A 41 7.18 -2.58 -0.32
N GLU A 42 7.17 -2.71 1.00
CA GLU A 42 8.32 -2.34 1.82
C GLU A 42 8.43 -3.20 3.09
N MET A 43 9.64 -3.64 3.42
CA MET A 43 9.95 -4.30 4.68
C MET A 43 10.41 -3.27 5.72
N ARG A 44 9.55 -2.96 6.68
CA ARG A 44 9.85 -2.09 7.84
C ARG A 44 9.67 -2.90 9.13
N GLU A 45 10.67 -2.87 10.01
CA GLU A 45 10.64 -3.57 11.32
C GLU A 45 10.22 -5.06 11.23
N GLY A 46 10.65 -5.76 10.18
CA GLY A 46 10.31 -7.17 9.96
C GLY A 46 8.88 -7.42 9.47
N LYS A 47 8.11 -6.37 9.18
CA LYS A 47 6.73 -6.44 8.67
C LYS A 47 6.68 -5.92 7.24
N MET A 48 5.77 -6.48 6.46
CA MET A 48 5.51 -6.05 5.09
C MET A 48 4.45 -4.95 5.10
N PHE A 49 4.81 -3.79 4.59
CA PHE A 49 3.92 -2.69 4.31
C PHE A 49 3.57 -2.73 2.83
N ILE A 50 2.29 -2.58 2.52
CA ILE A 50 1.78 -2.55 1.15
C ILE A 50 0.94 -1.31 0.99
N SER A 51 1.34 -0.40 0.10
CA SER A 51 0.76 0.92 0.03
C SER A 51 0.51 1.42 -1.39
N HIS A 52 -0.40 2.38 -1.49
CA HIS A 52 -0.60 3.19 -2.69
C HIS A 52 -0.99 4.60 -2.27
N GLY A 53 -0.39 5.59 -2.94
CA GLY A 53 -0.73 7.00 -2.77
C GLY A 53 -1.35 7.56 -4.05
N GLY A 54 -2.08 8.65 -3.93
CA GLY A 54 -2.62 9.37 -5.07
C GLY A 54 -2.84 10.83 -4.73
N SER A 55 -2.71 11.71 -5.72
CA SER A 55 -2.97 13.14 -5.54
C SER A 55 -3.39 13.77 -6.85
N ASP A 56 -4.23 14.78 -6.75
CA ASP A 56 -4.53 15.72 -7.82
C ASP A 56 -4.74 17.11 -7.19
N VAL A 57 -4.97 18.14 -8.01
CA VAL A 57 -5.20 19.50 -7.55
C VAL A 57 -6.30 19.55 -6.49
N GLY A 58 -5.90 19.91 -5.26
CA GLY A 58 -6.81 20.08 -4.13
C GLY A 58 -7.15 18.80 -3.35
N TYR A 59 -6.55 17.64 -3.65
CA TYR A 59 -6.74 16.44 -2.81
C TYR A 59 -5.58 15.45 -2.87
N SER A 60 -5.45 14.67 -1.79
CA SER A 60 -4.49 13.57 -1.68
C SER A 60 -5.09 12.39 -0.92
N THR A 61 -4.60 11.20 -1.25
CA THR A 61 -4.98 9.93 -0.63
C THR A 61 -3.74 9.09 -0.38
N TYR A 62 -3.77 8.35 0.72
CA TYR A 62 -2.76 7.35 1.02
C TYR A 62 -3.43 6.15 1.68
N MET A 63 -3.07 4.96 1.23
CA MET A 63 -3.50 3.71 1.83
C MET A 63 -2.25 2.88 2.13
N THR A 64 -2.21 2.29 3.33
CA THR A 64 -1.21 1.29 3.70
C THR A 64 -1.85 0.12 4.42
N MET A 65 -1.32 -1.07 4.18
CA MET A 65 -1.75 -2.32 4.79
C MET A 65 -0.55 -3.01 5.43
N ILE A 66 -0.77 -3.59 6.60
CA ILE A 66 0.18 -4.47 7.29
C ILE A 66 -0.52 -5.83 7.47
N PRO A 67 -0.43 -6.74 6.48
CA PRO A 67 -1.15 -8.02 6.49
C PRO A 67 -0.92 -8.85 7.75
N GLN A 68 0.31 -8.86 8.26
CA GLN A 68 0.70 -9.55 9.49
C GLN A 68 -0.09 -9.08 10.72
N GLU A 69 -0.47 -7.81 10.75
CA GLU A 69 -1.23 -7.18 11.84
C GLU A 69 -2.73 -7.11 11.56
N LYS A 70 -3.19 -7.65 10.42
CA LYS A 70 -4.58 -7.55 9.95
C LYS A 70 -5.11 -6.11 9.95
N THR A 71 -4.22 -5.15 9.74
CA THR A 71 -4.51 -3.72 9.88
C THR A 71 -4.29 -3.00 8.56
N ALA A 72 -5.17 -2.06 8.26
CA ALA A 72 -5.03 -1.15 7.12
C ALA A 72 -5.43 0.26 7.56
N VAL A 73 -4.70 1.26 7.08
CA VAL A 73 -4.98 2.67 7.31
C VAL A 73 -5.24 3.32 5.95
N VAL A 74 -6.32 4.07 5.87
CA VAL A 74 -6.65 4.93 4.72
C VAL A 74 -6.72 6.35 5.22
N LEU A 75 -6.04 7.24 4.53
CA LEU A 75 -6.04 8.66 4.79
C LEU A 75 -6.42 9.42 3.53
N MET A 76 -7.26 10.43 3.70
CA MET A 76 -7.72 11.30 2.63
C MET A 76 -7.65 12.73 3.13
N SER A 77 -7.22 13.64 2.26
CA SER A 77 -7.08 15.06 2.55
C SER A 77 -7.58 15.87 1.36
N ASN A 78 -8.22 17.00 1.65
CA ASN A 78 -8.56 18.05 0.68
C ASN A 78 -7.43 19.08 0.54
N PHE A 79 -6.20 18.66 0.80
CA PHE A 79 -4.99 19.44 0.58
C PHE A 79 -4.10 18.72 -0.44
N TYR A 80 -3.50 19.48 -1.35
CA TYR A 80 -2.75 18.96 -2.50
C TYR A 80 -1.60 18.03 -2.10
N ARG A 81 -0.92 18.31 -0.98
CA ARG A 81 0.23 17.52 -0.53
C ARG A 81 0.07 17.09 0.91
N PHE A 82 -0.51 15.90 1.09
CA PHE A 82 -0.27 15.09 2.27
C PHE A 82 0.50 13.84 1.81
N VAL A 83 1.78 13.77 2.15
CA VAL A 83 2.56 12.53 2.11
C VAL A 83 2.76 12.15 3.58
N PRO A 84 2.28 10.99 4.07
CA PRO A 84 2.60 10.55 5.41
C PRO A 84 4.12 10.51 5.52
N VAL A 85 4.65 11.27 6.46
CA VAL A 85 6.05 11.66 6.53
C VAL A 85 6.93 10.41 6.61
N ASP A 86 7.62 10.10 5.51
CA ASP A 86 8.86 9.30 5.43
C ASP A 86 9.53 9.42 4.03
N GLU A 87 9.29 10.52 3.30
CA GLU A 87 10.14 10.89 2.16
C GLU A 87 11.06 12.01 2.60
N TRP A 88 12.32 11.64 2.84
CA TRP A 88 13.51 12.46 2.92
C TRP A 88 13.38 13.79 2.16
N LEU A 89 12.97 14.84 2.86
CA LEU A 89 13.44 16.18 2.56
C LEU A 89 14.80 16.30 3.24
N PRO A 90 15.91 16.50 2.50
CA PRO A 90 17.08 17.08 3.14
C PRO A 90 16.65 18.47 3.64
N LEU A 91 16.44 18.59 4.94
CA LEU A 91 16.38 19.89 5.59
C LEU A 91 17.79 20.45 5.57
N HIS A 92 18.02 21.36 4.61
CA HIS A 92 19.22 22.20 4.40
C HIS A 92 20.47 21.49 3.86
#